data_AF-A0A830FA49-F1
#
_entry.id   AF-A0A830FA49-F1
#
_cell.length_a   1.000
_cell.length_b   1.000
_cell.length_c   1.000
_cell.angle_alpha   90.00
_cell.angle_beta   90.00
_cell.angle_gamma   90.00
#
_symmetry.space_group_name_H-M   'P 1'
#
loop_
_entity.id
_entity.type
_entity.pdbx_description
1 polymer ?
#
loop_
_entity_poly.entity_id
_entity_poly.type
_entity_poly.pdbx_seq_one_letter_code
_entity_poly.pdbx_strand_id
1 'polypeptide(L)' 'MPQTRECDYCGDDIEPGTGTMFVYNDGSTMHFCSSKCEKNADLDREPRDLEWTEEGQSAEGE' A
#
# COMPACT_ATOMS: atom_id res chain seq x y z
N MET A 1 23.40 3.73 0.05
CA MET A 1 22.64 3.07 -1.03
C MET A 1 21.17 3.35 -0.76
N PRO A 2 20.37 3.74 -1.76
CA PRO A 2 18.94 3.99 -1.55
C PRO A 2 18.26 2.69 -1.12
N GLN A 3 17.36 2.78 -0.14
CA GLN A 3 16.57 1.65 0.33
C GLN A 3 15.31 1.55 -0.50
N THR A 4 15.07 0.41 -1.14
CA THR A 4 13.77 0.06 -1.72
C THR A 4 12.85 -0.42 -0.61
N ARG A 5 11.57 -0.08 -0.72
CA ARG A 5 10.50 -0.49 0.21
C ARG A 5 9.30 -0.91 -0.60
N GLU A 6 8.52 -1.83 -0.07
CA GLU A 6 7.25 -2.22 -0.67
C GLU A 6 6.13 -1.30 -0.15
N CYS A 7 5.12 -1.08 -0.98
CA CYS A 7 3.89 -0.40 -0.60
C CYS A 7 3.04 -1.36 0.22
N ASP A 8 2.79 -1.00 1.48
CA ASP A 8 1.97 -1.78 2.43
C ASP A 8 0.49 -1.90 1.99
N TYR A 9 0.08 -1.25 0.90
CA TYR A 9 -1.28 -1.29 0.37
C TYR A 9 -1.42 -2.06 -0.94
N CYS A 10 -0.60 -1.80 -1.95
CA CYS A 10 -0.76 -2.43 -3.27
C CYS A 10 0.25 -3.53 -3.58
N GLY A 11 1.33 -3.66 -2.80
CA GLY A 11 2.42 -4.59 -3.04
C GLY A 11 3.50 -4.08 -4.02
N ASP A 12 3.30 -2.93 -4.66
CA ASP A 12 4.31 -2.38 -5.58
C ASP A 12 5.54 -1.79 -4.86
N ASP A 13 6.71 -1.81 -5.50
CA ASP A 13 7.90 -1.11 -5.04
C ASP A 13 7.70 0.42 -4.95
N ILE A 14 8.14 1.01 -3.85
CA ILE A 14 8.24 2.45 -3.63
C ILE A 14 9.60 2.93 -4.13
N GLU A 15 9.58 3.79 -5.16
CA GLU A 15 10.77 4.49 -5.65
C GLU A 15 11.43 5.30 -4.51
N PRO A 16 12.74 5.10 -4.23
CA PRO A 16 13.44 5.83 -3.18
C PRO A 16 13.29 7.34 -3.26
N GLY A 17 12.88 7.97 -2.16
CA GLY A 17 12.62 9.42 -2.09
C GLY A 17 11.20 9.82 -2.55
N THR A 18 10.35 8.84 -2.85
CA THR A 18 8.92 9.01 -3.17
C THR A 18 8.06 8.29 -2.13
N GLY A 19 6.74 8.50 -2.21
CA GLY A 19 5.75 7.88 -1.33
C GLY A 19 5.49 8.66 -0.06
N THR A 20 4.55 8.16 0.74
CA THR A 20 4.15 8.75 2.03
C THR A 20 4.18 7.67 3.11
N MET A 21 4.73 7.99 4.28
CA MET A 21 4.57 7.17 5.48
C MET A 21 3.42 7.75 6.31
N PHE A 22 2.34 7.00 6.44
CA PHE A 22 1.25 7.28 7.35
C PHE A 22 1.52 6.61 8.70
N VAL A 23 1.29 7.34 9.80
CA VAL A 23 1.47 6.83 11.16
C VAL A 23 0.12 6.89 11.88
N TYR A 24 -0.38 5.73 12.30
CA TYR A 24 -1.63 5.62 13.05
C TYR A 24 -1.44 6.10 14.50
N ASN A 25 -2.55 6.38 15.19
CA ASN A 25 -2.54 6.84 16.58
C ASN A 25 -1.96 5.80 17.56
N ASP A 26 -2.05 4.51 17.24
CA ASP A 26 -1.44 3.42 18.01
C ASP A 26 0.07 3.26 17.75
N GLY A 27 0.62 4.01 16.78
CA GLY A 27 2.04 4.00 16.43
C GLY A 27 2.41 3.00 15.32
N SER A 28 1.47 2.20 14.81
CA SER A 28 1.70 1.45 13.58
C SER A 28 1.91 2.37 12.38
N THR A 29 2.64 1.89 11.37
CA THR A 29 3.01 2.66 10.19
C THR A 29 2.57 1.95 8.93
N MET A 30 2.11 2.72 7.94
CA MET A 30 1.79 2.24 6.60
C MET A 30 2.49 3.12 5.56
N HIS A 31 3.14 2.51 4.58
CA HIS A 31 3.85 3.15 3.49
C HIS A 31 3.04 3.05 2.21
N PHE A 32 2.78 4.20 1.59
CA PHE A 32 2.07 4.29 0.34
C PHE A 32 3.00 4.71 -0.79
N CYS A 33 2.94 4.01 -1.93
CA CYS A 33 3.67 4.41 -3.14
C CYS A 33 3.08 5.66 -3.80
N SER A 34 1.77 5.90 -3.65
CA SER A 34 1.05 6.98 -4.33
C SER A 34 -0.26 7.36 -3.64
N SER A 35 -0.80 8.53 -3.99
CA SER A 35 -2.10 8.99 -3.49
C SER A 35 -3.30 8.20 -3.99
N LYS A 36 -3.12 7.27 -4.95
CA LYS A 36 -4.16 6.28 -5.27
C LYS A 36 -4.35 5.34 -4.08
N CYS A 37 -3.25 4.86 -3.49
CA CYS A 37 -3.28 3.94 -2.36
C CYS A 37 -3.81 4.63 -1.10
N GLU A 38 -3.30 5.84 -0.80
CA GLU A 38 -3.77 6.66 0.32
C GLU A 38 -5.30 6.85 0.27
N LYS A 39 -5.83 7.28 -0.89
CA LYS A 39 -7.26 7.54 -1.04
C LYS A 39 -8.13 6.29 -0.98
N ASN A 40 -7.64 5.13 -1.40
CA ASN A 40 -8.44 3.91 -1.27
C ASN A 40 -8.44 3.42 0.18
N ALA A 41 -7.34 3.57 0.91
CA ALA A 41 -7.32 3.34 2.36
C ALA A 41 -8.26 4.29 3.11
N ASP A 42 -8.27 5.59 2.77
CA ASP A 42 -9.20 6.58 3.35
C ASP A 42 -10.68 6.29 3.03
N LEU A 43 -10.96 5.51 1.98
CA LEU A 43 -12.30 5.08 1.60
C LEU A 43 -12.68 3.72 2.22
N ASP A 44 -11.89 3.21 3.18
CA ASP A 44 -12.07 1.91 3.82
C ASP A 44 -12.13 0.75 2.82
N ARG A 45 -11.38 0.84 1.71
CA ARG A 45 -11.25 -0.26 0.76
C ARG A 45 -10.06 -1.13 1.13
N GLU A 46 -10.32 -2.40 1.43
CA GLU A 46 -9.28 -3.37 1.74
C GLU A 46 -8.56 -3.81 0.44
N PRO A 47 -7.21 -3.89 0.41
CA PRO A 47 -6.47 -4.31 -0.78
C PRO A 47 -6.95 -5.65 -1.36
N ARG A 48 -7.21 -6.64 -0.49
CA ARG A 48 -7.70 -7.97 -0.85
C ARG A 48 -8.99 -7.99 -1.69
N ASP A 49 -9.80 -6.93 -1.61
CA ASP A 49 -11.05 -6.81 -2.37
C ASP A 49 -10.86 -6.08 -3.71
N LEU A 50 -9.63 -5.65 -4.01
CA LEU A 50 -9.28 -4.87 -5.19
C LEU A 50 -8.37 -5.68 -6.12
N GLU A 51 -8.93 -6.14 -7.25
CA GLU A 51 -8.26 -6.95 -8.30
C GLU A 51 -6.93 -6.38 -8.82
N TRP A 52 -6.68 -5.08 -8.64
CA TRP A 52 -5.46 -4.42 -9.12
C TRP A 52 -4.31 -4.42 -8.09
N THR A 53 -4.55 -4.87 -6.87
CA THR A 53 -3.49 -5.02 -5.84
C THR A 53 -2.91 -6.42 -5.89
N GLU A 54 -1.72 -6.62 -5.32
CA GLU A 54 -1.12 -7.96 -5.22
C GLU A 54 -2.00 -8.91 -4.38
N GLU A 55 -2.53 -8.43 -3.26
CA GLU A 55 -3.44 -9.22 -2.40
C GLU A 55 -4.74 -9.60 -3.12
N GLY A 56 -5.33 -8.67 -3.88
CA GLY A 56 -6.54 -8.94 -4.66
C GLY A 56 -6.32 -10.01 -5.72
N GLN A 57 -5.22 -9.92 -6.48
CA GLN A 57 -4.86 -10.94 -7.48
C GLN A 57 -4.61 -12.32 -6.85
N SER A 58 -4.08 -12.34 -5.63
CA SER A 58 -3.82 -13.59 -4.89
C SER A 58 -5.11 -14.23 -4.40
N ALA A 59 -6.06 -13.43 -3.90
CA ALA A 59 -7.35 -13.91 -3.39
C ALA A 59 -8.27 -14.51 -4.47
N GLU A 60 -8.16 -14.06 -5.72
CA GLU A 60 -8.94 -14.61 -6.84
C GLU A 60 -8.43 -15.97 -7.35
N GLY A 61 -7.22 -16.36 -6.94
CA GLY A 61 -6.56 -17.61 -7.34
C GLY A 61 -6.90 -18.84 -6.49
N GLU A 62 -7.75 -18.70 -5.46
CA GLU A 62 -8.10 -19.72 -4.46
C GLU A 62 -9.57 -20.20 -4.50
#